data_AF-A0A7J4R0B9-F1
#
_entry.id   AF-A0A7J4R0B9-F1
#
_cell.length_a   1.000
_cell.length_b   1.000
_cell.length_c   1.000
_cell.angle_alpha   90.00
_cell.angle_beta   90.00
_cell.angle_gamma   90.00
#
_symmetry.space_group_name_H-M   'P 1'
#
loop_
_entity.id
_entity.type
_entity.pdbx_description
1 polymer ?
#
loop_
_entity_poly.entity_id
_entity_poly.type
_entity_poly.pdbx_seq_one_letter_code
_entity_poly.pdbx_strand_id
1 'polypeptide(L)'
;MAEESEERLVLLLGRYGILHLCRSEALETVNSVAEKGIVVQVIAQLDRRTTRFFQKLHDSIEIKHSDDLDSQGFLQDRTHVVQFLNIEENPVGRGKEDAALVIESEPFAKAQENLIDTIWEDAVQFEVAEARFSKGRIHDPLRLTIGEGSFLDSLVGALGVDDLPEHDSPFDPEAFLAAGKEVNQARQELTKGRLSNLKILGIDLTRMLRQVGNRVGHELAFSLRSIENHVEFLDEMMDWWEFAGLGRLEYGIDPVFHVQVGLDHPPSDDPDVLPMWELDDGIIEGALMTRFPKDGNVNVRRFDGTGNPDDLWRYHIIMNNEEQPAEPSA
;
A
#
# COMPACT_ATOMS: atom_id res chain seq x y z
N MET A 1 -35.67 -5.96 -5.37
CA MET A 1 -34.21 -6.15 -5.43
C MET A 1 -33.66 -6.26 -4.01
N ALA A 2 -33.18 -5.20 -3.34
CA ALA A 2 -32.58 -5.36 -2.00
C ALA A 2 -33.47 -6.07 -0.96
N GLU A 3 -34.79 -5.80 -0.90
CA GLU A 3 -35.73 -6.49 0.01
C GLU A 3 -35.91 -7.99 -0.24
N GLU A 4 -35.61 -8.45 -1.46
CA GLU A 4 -35.72 -9.83 -1.91
C GLU A 4 -34.40 -10.59 -1.70
N SER A 5 -33.42 -9.98 -1.01
CA SER A 5 -32.15 -10.66 -0.75
C SER A 5 -32.35 -11.79 0.27
N GLU A 6 -31.71 -12.93 0.06
CA GLU A 6 -31.82 -14.11 0.93
C GLU A 6 -30.51 -14.44 1.67
N GLU A 7 -29.34 -14.23 1.04
CA GLU A 7 -28.04 -14.65 1.58
C GLU A 7 -27.04 -13.49 1.71
N ARG A 8 -26.80 -12.75 0.61
CA ARG A 8 -25.73 -11.77 0.50
C ARG A 8 -26.10 -10.61 -0.41
N LEU A 9 -25.88 -9.39 0.09
CA LEU A 9 -26.01 -8.14 -0.65
C LEU A 9 -24.67 -7.40 -0.62
N VAL A 10 -24.12 -7.07 -1.79
CA VAL A 10 -22.90 -6.26 -1.90
C VAL A 10 -23.19 -4.93 -2.58
N LEU A 11 -22.77 -3.82 -1.98
CA LEU A 11 -22.88 -2.47 -2.50
C LEU A 11 -21.50 -1.94 -2.89
N LEU A 12 -21.35 -1.49 -4.13
CA LEU A 12 -20.16 -0.85 -4.67
C LEU A 12 -20.43 0.65 -4.83
N LEU A 13 -19.90 1.45 -3.92
CA LEU A 13 -20.18 2.89 -3.83
C LEU A 13 -18.97 3.72 -4.22
N GLY A 14 -19.12 4.60 -5.22
CA GLY A 14 -18.10 5.61 -5.49
C GLY A 14 -18.03 6.67 -4.38
N ARG A 15 -17.17 7.68 -4.59
CA ARG A 15 -16.89 8.76 -3.62
C ARG A 15 -18.13 9.38 -2.95
N TYR A 16 -19.19 9.54 -3.72
CA TYR A 16 -20.44 10.16 -3.28
C TYR A 16 -21.64 9.19 -3.23
N GLY A 17 -21.44 7.90 -3.53
CA GLY A 17 -22.53 6.92 -3.61
C GLY A 17 -23.36 6.81 -2.32
N ILE A 18 -22.70 6.94 -1.16
CA ILE A 18 -23.37 6.93 0.14
C ILE A 18 -24.38 8.07 0.33
N LEU A 19 -24.20 9.20 -0.36
CA LEU A 19 -25.14 10.33 -0.30
C LEU A 19 -26.44 10.00 -1.03
N HIS A 20 -26.39 9.25 -2.14
CA HIS A 20 -27.58 8.79 -2.85
C HIS A 20 -28.36 7.79 -2.00
N LEU A 21 -27.64 6.85 -1.37
CA LEU A 21 -28.25 5.89 -0.45
C LEU A 21 -28.95 6.62 0.71
N CYS A 22 -28.27 7.57 1.36
CA CYS A 22 -28.82 8.32 2.50
C CYS A 22 -29.99 9.26 2.18
N ARG A 23 -30.23 9.58 0.90
CA ARG A 23 -31.32 10.46 0.47
C ARG A 23 -32.53 9.70 -0.09
N SER A 24 -32.41 8.40 -0.23
CA SER A 24 -33.46 7.53 -0.75
C SER A 24 -33.94 6.56 0.33
N GLU A 25 -35.11 5.95 0.10
CA GLU A 25 -35.65 4.89 0.96
C GLU A 25 -34.75 3.65 0.97
N ALA A 26 -33.78 3.56 0.06
CA ALA A 26 -32.84 2.45 -0.04
C ALA A 26 -31.97 2.29 1.22
N LEU A 27 -31.67 3.36 1.98
CA LEU A 27 -30.95 3.22 3.25
C LEU A 27 -31.76 2.40 4.27
N GLU A 28 -33.05 2.68 4.40
CA GLU A 28 -33.94 1.96 5.32
C GLU A 28 -34.08 0.50 4.90
N THR A 29 -34.22 0.24 3.60
CA THR A 29 -34.22 -1.11 3.05
C THR A 29 -32.95 -1.89 3.36
N VAL A 30 -31.77 -1.30 3.12
CA VAL A 30 -30.48 -1.96 3.37
C VAL A 30 -30.29 -2.27 4.86
N ASN A 31 -30.67 -1.34 5.74
CA ASN A 31 -30.63 -1.57 7.18
C ASN A 31 -31.63 -2.65 7.61
N SER A 32 -32.84 -2.66 7.06
CA SER A 32 -33.85 -3.70 7.35
C SER A 32 -33.41 -5.09 6.90
N VAL A 33 -32.73 -5.20 5.76
CA VAL A 33 -32.14 -6.44 5.25
C VAL A 33 -31.02 -6.93 6.19
N ALA A 34 -30.16 -6.03 6.65
CA ALA A 34 -29.12 -6.36 7.61
C ALA A 34 -29.70 -6.83 8.97
N GLU A 35 -30.78 -6.21 9.45
CA GLU A 35 -31.50 -6.63 10.68
C GLU A 35 -32.10 -8.03 10.57
N LYS A 36 -32.49 -8.47 9.36
CA LYS A 36 -32.98 -9.84 9.10
C LYS A 36 -31.88 -10.90 9.14
N GLY A 37 -30.61 -10.49 9.29
CA GLY A 37 -29.45 -11.40 9.38
C GLY A 37 -28.80 -11.73 8.04
N ILE A 38 -29.14 -11.00 6.98
CA ILE A 38 -28.54 -11.14 5.65
C ILE A 38 -27.15 -10.47 5.66
N VAL A 39 -26.16 -11.07 5.00
CA VAL A 39 -24.80 -10.54 4.95
C VAL A 39 -24.75 -9.35 4.00
N VAL A 40 -24.59 -8.14 4.55
CA VAL A 40 -24.48 -6.92 3.76
C VAL A 40 -23.05 -6.40 3.81
N GLN A 41 -22.44 -6.23 2.64
CA GLN A 41 -21.08 -5.73 2.47
C GLN A 41 -21.06 -4.47 1.61
N VAL A 42 -20.25 -3.51 2.00
CA VAL A 42 -20.10 -2.23 1.30
C VAL A 42 -18.64 -1.99 0.98
N ILE A 43 -18.30 -1.97 -0.31
CA ILE A 43 -17.00 -1.48 -0.78
C ILE A 43 -17.21 -0.05 -1.26
N ALA A 44 -16.48 0.89 -0.66
CA ALA A 44 -16.63 2.29 -0.97
C ALA A 44 -15.31 3.00 -1.22
N GLN A 45 -15.31 3.95 -2.14
CA GLN A 45 -14.23 4.94 -2.20
C GLN A 45 -14.51 6.02 -1.14
N LEU A 46 -13.91 5.90 0.05
CA LEU A 46 -14.17 6.83 1.14
C LEU A 46 -13.53 8.20 0.87
N ASP A 47 -14.23 9.26 1.26
CA ASP A 47 -13.74 10.63 1.19
C ASP A 47 -14.09 11.38 2.47
N ARG A 48 -13.23 12.32 2.89
CA ARG A 48 -13.38 13.11 4.12
C ARG A 48 -14.76 13.76 4.27
N ARG A 49 -15.42 14.13 3.16
CA ARG A 49 -16.75 14.77 3.18
C ARG A 49 -17.88 13.76 3.37
N THR A 50 -17.68 12.50 2.98
CA THR A 50 -18.72 11.46 2.92
C THR A 50 -18.60 10.40 4.02
N THR A 51 -17.43 10.25 4.67
CA THR A 51 -17.19 9.23 5.72
C THR A 51 -18.25 9.22 6.83
N ARG A 52 -18.68 10.40 7.30
CA ARG A 52 -19.69 10.52 8.38
C ARG A 52 -21.06 9.90 8.04
N PHE A 53 -21.37 9.72 6.75
CA PHE A 53 -22.68 9.20 6.34
C PHE A 53 -22.74 7.66 6.45
N PHE A 54 -21.60 6.99 6.43
CA PHE A 54 -21.52 5.55 6.64
C PHE A 54 -21.90 5.14 8.08
N GLN A 55 -21.78 6.05 9.05
CA GLN A 55 -22.25 5.85 10.43
C GLN A 55 -23.79 5.70 10.56
N LYS A 56 -24.54 5.91 9.47
CA LYS A 56 -26.00 5.70 9.43
C LYS A 56 -26.39 4.27 9.02
N LEU A 57 -25.43 3.47 8.58
CA LEU A 57 -25.63 2.06 8.27
C LEU A 57 -25.75 1.26 9.57
N HIS A 58 -26.50 0.16 9.53
CA HIS A 58 -26.64 -0.74 10.66
C HIS A 58 -25.29 -1.36 11.07
N ASP A 59 -25.06 -1.59 12.36
CA ASP A 59 -23.77 -2.03 12.93
C ASP A 59 -23.29 -3.39 12.39
N SER A 60 -24.18 -4.21 11.84
CA SER A 60 -23.85 -5.51 11.24
C SER A 60 -23.37 -5.42 9.78
N ILE A 61 -23.40 -4.23 9.17
CA ILE A 61 -22.98 -4.01 7.79
C ILE A 61 -21.45 -3.83 7.77
N GLU A 62 -20.76 -4.70 7.02
CA GLU A 62 -19.31 -4.60 6.87
C GLU A 62 -18.96 -3.57 5.81
N ILE A 63 -18.07 -2.63 6.15
CA ILE A 63 -17.66 -1.54 5.26
C ILE A 63 -16.15 -1.61 5.06
N LYS A 64 -15.73 -1.55 3.79
CA LYS A 64 -14.31 -1.46 3.40
C LYS A 64 -14.08 -0.36 2.37
N HIS A 65 -12.85 0.13 2.35
CA HIS A 65 -12.34 1.12 1.44
C HIS A 65 -11.48 0.50 0.35
N SER A 66 -11.78 0.82 -0.91
CA SER A 66 -10.90 0.56 -2.05
C SER A 66 -10.78 1.82 -2.92
N ASP A 67 -9.58 2.10 -3.42
CA ASP A 67 -9.33 3.11 -4.45
C ASP A 67 -9.56 2.51 -5.86
N ASP A 68 -9.43 1.19 -6.01
CA ASP A 68 -9.58 0.43 -7.26
C ASP A 68 -11.03 0.01 -7.47
N LEU A 69 -11.91 0.99 -7.64
CA LEU A 69 -13.36 0.81 -7.76
C LEU A 69 -13.83 1.32 -9.13
N ASP A 70 -13.49 0.56 -10.17
CA ASP A 70 -13.80 0.91 -11.58
C ASP A 70 -15.29 0.84 -11.91
N SER A 71 -16.07 0.10 -11.11
CA SER A 71 -17.51 -0.08 -11.33
C SER A 71 -18.30 0.14 -10.05
N GLN A 72 -19.33 0.99 -10.14
CA GLN A 72 -20.29 1.21 -9.06
C GLN A 72 -21.54 0.38 -9.33
N GLY A 73 -22.22 -0.08 -8.29
CA GLY A 73 -23.36 -0.96 -8.46
C GLY A 73 -23.80 -1.70 -7.21
N PHE A 74 -24.61 -2.73 -7.41
CA PHE A 74 -24.90 -3.72 -6.38
C PHE A 74 -25.02 -5.13 -6.96
N LEU A 75 -24.70 -6.12 -6.13
CA LEU A 75 -24.85 -7.55 -6.39
C LEU A 75 -25.77 -8.15 -5.32
N GLN A 76 -26.80 -8.89 -5.75
CA GLN A 76 -27.73 -9.60 -4.87
C GLN A 76 -27.69 -11.10 -5.17
N ASP A 77 -27.38 -11.91 -4.14
CA ASP A 77 -27.49 -13.38 -4.09
C ASP A 77 -27.00 -14.13 -5.34
N ARG A 78 -25.98 -13.61 -6.06
CA ARG A 78 -25.47 -14.18 -7.32
C ARG A 78 -26.50 -14.29 -8.45
N THR A 79 -27.59 -13.54 -8.37
CA THR A 79 -28.68 -13.61 -9.37
C THR A 79 -28.86 -12.30 -10.11
N HIS A 80 -28.76 -11.18 -9.39
CA HIS A 80 -28.98 -9.85 -9.94
C HIS A 80 -27.74 -8.98 -9.75
N VAL A 81 -27.27 -8.41 -10.85
CA VAL A 81 -26.25 -7.37 -10.84
C VAL A 81 -26.84 -6.10 -11.39
N VAL A 82 -26.66 -5.00 -10.68
CA VAL A 82 -26.90 -3.66 -11.21
C VAL A 82 -25.59 -2.93 -11.26
N GLN A 83 -25.23 -2.48 -12.46
CA GLN A 83 -24.01 -1.72 -12.68
C GLN A 83 -24.37 -0.32 -13.16
N PHE A 84 -23.86 0.70 -12.49
CA PHE A 84 -24.02 2.07 -12.93
C PHE A 84 -23.08 2.34 -14.10
N LEU A 85 -23.64 2.82 -15.21
CA LEU A 85 -22.92 3.20 -16.41
C LEU A 85 -22.52 4.68 -16.36
N ASN A 86 -23.38 5.51 -15.77
CA ASN A 86 -23.14 6.93 -15.59
C ASN A 86 -23.77 7.38 -14.28
N ILE A 87 -22.98 8.05 -13.45
CA ILE A 87 -23.42 8.69 -12.20
C ILE A 87 -22.90 10.12 -12.24
N GLU A 88 -23.78 11.10 -11.98
CA GLU A 88 -23.35 12.49 -11.79
C GLU A 88 -22.34 12.60 -10.63
N GLU A 89 -21.15 13.16 -10.90
CA GLU A 89 -20.08 13.31 -9.90
C GLU A 89 -20.48 14.17 -8.68
N ASN A 90 -21.49 15.02 -8.80
CA ASN A 90 -21.87 15.95 -7.75
C ASN A 90 -23.38 15.87 -7.47
N PRO A 91 -23.82 15.12 -6.45
CA PRO A 91 -25.21 14.72 -6.31
C PRO A 91 -26.02 15.80 -5.59
N VAL A 92 -26.14 16.96 -6.20
CA VAL A 92 -27.10 18.01 -5.79
C VAL A 92 -28.48 17.80 -6.44
N GLY A 93 -28.56 16.98 -7.50
CA GLY A 93 -29.78 16.63 -8.22
C GLY A 93 -30.43 15.30 -7.80
N ARG A 94 -31.50 14.91 -8.51
CA ARG A 94 -32.20 13.61 -8.38
C ARG A 94 -31.67 12.55 -9.39
N GLY A 95 -30.46 12.71 -9.93
CA GLY A 95 -29.88 11.73 -10.85
C GLY A 95 -30.62 11.59 -12.17
N LYS A 96 -30.99 12.70 -12.82
CA LYS A 96 -31.79 12.65 -14.07
C LYS A 96 -31.03 12.02 -15.24
N GLU A 97 -29.71 12.11 -15.22
CA GLU A 97 -28.79 11.57 -16.24
C GLU A 97 -28.13 10.26 -15.77
N ASP A 98 -28.51 9.75 -14.60
CA ASP A 98 -27.94 8.51 -14.06
C ASP A 98 -28.50 7.32 -14.85
N ALA A 99 -27.59 6.47 -15.34
CA ALA A 99 -27.93 5.29 -16.12
C ALA A 99 -27.37 4.05 -15.44
N ALA A 100 -28.21 3.02 -15.28
CA ALA A 100 -27.83 1.75 -14.72
C ALA A 100 -28.23 0.61 -15.67
N LEU A 101 -27.38 -0.40 -15.74
CA LEU A 101 -27.62 -1.65 -16.42
C LEU A 101 -28.02 -2.70 -15.39
N VAL A 102 -29.19 -3.30 -15.57
CA VAL A 102 -29.67 -4.43 -14.76
C VAL A 102 -29.42 -5.71 -15.54
N ILE A 103 -28.68 -6.64 -14.93
CA ILE A 103 -28.29 -7.91 -15.52
C ILE A 103 -28.81 -9.04 -14.64
N GLU A 104 -29.73 -9.83 -15.21
CA GLU A 104 -30.28 -11.04 -14.62
C GLU A 104 -29.63 -12.25 -15.28
N SER A 105 -28.42 -12.60 -14.83
CA SER A 105 -27.63 -13.69 -15.41
C SER A 105 -26.71 -14.27 -14.37
N GLU A 106 -26.98 -15.51 -13.98
CA GLU A 106 -26.19 -16.25 -12.98
C GLU A 106 -24.70 -16.39 -13.37
N PRO A 107 -24.32 -16.73 -14.63
CA PRO A 107 -22.91 -16.77 -15.03
C PRO A 107 -22.20 -15.42 -14.89
N PHE A 108 -22.91 -14.32 -15.19
CA PHE A 108 -22.37 -12.97 -15.07
C PHE A 108 -22.23 -12.56 -13.61
N ALA A 109 -23.27 -12.79 -12.81
CA ALA A 109 -23.28 -12.48 -11.39
C ALA A 109 -22.19 -13.24 -10.63
N LYS A 110 -21.91 -14.49 -10.99
CA LYS A 110 -20.80 -15.27 -10.42
C LYS A 110 -19.43 -14.71 -10.81
N ALA A 111 -19.26 -14.27 -12.06
CA ALA A 111 -18.01 -13.62 -12.48
C ALA A 111 -17.79 -12.29 -11.73
N GLN A 112 -18.85 -11.50 -11.57
CA GLN A 112 -18.82 -10.24 -10.83
C GLN A 112 -18.54 -10.47 -9.33
N GLU A 113 -19.12 -11.51 -8.73
CA GLU A 113 -18.84 -11.87 -7.35
C GLU A 113 -17.36 -12.20 -7.13
N ASN A 114 -16.75 -13.03 -7.98
CA ASN A 114 -15.33 -13.36 -7.84
C ASN A 114 -14.43 -12.11 -7.90
N LEU A 115 -14.78 -11.14 -8.76
CA LEU A 115 -14.09 -9.86 -8.86
C LEU A 115 -14.25 -9.06 -7.55
N ILE A 116 -15.48 -8.97 -7.05
CA ILE A 116 -15.81 -8.29 -5.80
C ILE A 116 -15.07 -8.93 -4.63
N ASP A 117 -14.99 -10.26 -4.55
CA ASP A 117 -14.30 -10.97 -3.48
C ASP A 117 -12.79 -10.69 -3.50
N THR A 118 -12.19 -10.66 -4.69
CA THR A 118 -10.79 -10.26 -4.87
C THR A 118 -10.56 -8.82 -4.36
N ILE A 119 -11.41 -7.87 -4.77
CA ILE A 119 -11.34 -6.47 -4.31
C ILE A 119 -11.56 -6.40 -2.80
N TRP A 120 -12.48 -7.19 -2.26
CA TRP A 120 -12.82 -7.22 -0.84
C TRP A 120 -11.65 -7.68 0.03
N GLU A 121 -10.89 -8.69 -0.43
CA GLU A 121 -9.72 -9.20 0.27
C GLU A 121 -8.61 -8.14 0.37
N ASP A 122 -8.39 -7.36 -0.69
CA ASP A 122 -7.40 -6.30 -0.72
C ASP A 122 -7.87 -4.97 -0.08
N ALA A 123 -9.18 -4.77 0.04
CA ALA A 123 -9.77 -3.54 0.57
C ALA A 123 -9.47 -3.32 2.07
N VAL A 124 -9.33 -2.04 2.43
CA VAL A 124 -8.94 -1.57 3.77
C VAL A 124 -10.18 -1.47 4.67
N GLN A 125 -10.09 -1.86 5.94
CA GLN A 125 -11.21 -1.74 6.89
C GLN A 125 -11.64 -0.28 7.12
N PHE A 126 -12.94 -0.06 7.33
CA PHE A 126 -13.53 1.27 7.48
C PHE A 126 -12.88 2.08 8.61
N GLU A 127 -12.59 1.50 9.77
CA GLU A 127 -11.99 2.21 10.91
C GLU A 127 -10.58 2.71 10.59
N VAL A 128 -9.81 1.92 9.83
CA VAL A 128 -8.45 2.27 9.38
C VAL A 128 -8.52 3.40 8.36
N ALA A 129 -9.44 3.29 7.40
CA ALA A 129 -9.65 4.31 6.39
C ALA A 129 -10.25 5.61 6.96
N GLU A 130 -11.20 5.53 7.90
CA GLU A 130 -11.74 6.69 8.62
C GLU A 130 -10.63 7.41 9.39
N ALA A 131 -9.72 6.69 10.05
CA ALA A 131 -8.56 7.29 10.69
C ALA A 131 -7.67 8.03 9.67
N ARG A 132 -7.46 7.45 8.48
CA ARG A 132 -6.72 8.09 7.37
C ARG A 132 -7.34 9.41 6.94
N PHE A 133 -8.65 9.45 6.69
CA PHE A 133 -9.32 10.65 6.18
C PHE A 133 -9.69 11.69 7.26
N SER A 134 -9.95 11.26 8.50
CA SER A 134 -10.35 12.15 9.60
C SER A 134 -9.16 12.69 10.40
N LYS A 135 -8.15 11.85 10.69
CA LYS A 135 -6.99 12.21 11.54
C LYS A 135 -5.75 12.58 10.73
N GLY A 136 -5.77 12.33 9.42
CA GLY A 136 -4.64 12.67 8.57
C GLY A 136 -3.39 11.87 8.89
N ARG A 137 -3.59 10.60 9.29
CA ARG A 137 -2.52 9.64 9.55
C ARG A 137 -2.80 8.42 8.69
N ILE A 138 -1.88 8.08 7.82
CA ILE A 138 -2.03 6.89 7.01
C ILE A 138 -1.80 5.70 7.99
N HIS A 139 -2.69 4.71 8.01
CA HIS A 139 -2.63 3.57 8.94
C HIS A 139 -2.61 2.21 8.21
N ASP A 140 -2.26 2.21 6.93
CA ASP A 140 -2.25 1.00 6.12
C ASP A 140 -1.33 -0.07 6.73
N PRO A 141 -1.76 -1.34 6.78
CA PRO A 141 -0.97 -2.42 7.36
C PRO A 141 0.32 -2.63 6.55
N LEU A 142 1.45 -2.74 7.24
CA LEU A 142 2.73 -3.06 6.62
C LEU A 142 2.68 -4.51 6.10
N ARG A 143 2.66 -4.70 4.78
CA ARG A 143 2.77 -6.02 4.14
C ARG A 143 4.26 -6.37 4.02
N LEU A 144 4.69 -7.43 4.70
CA LEU A 144 6.06 -7.92 4.60
C LEU A 144 6.19 -8.84 3.37
N THR A 145 7.00 -8.44 2.39
CA THR A 145 7.35 -9.30 1.26
C THR A 145 8.51 -10.20 1.66
N ILE A 146 8.25 -11.50 1.81
CA ILE A 146 9.29 -12.54 1.87
C ILE A 146 9.84 -12.68 0.44
N GLY A 147 11.16 -12.76 0.30
CA GLY A 147 11.87 -12.69 -0.99
C GLY A 147 11.43 -13.72 -2.04
N GLU A 148 11.95 -13.57 -3.25
CA GLU A 148 11.66 -14.46 -4.38
C GLU A 148 12.43 -15.78 -4.25
N GLY A 149 11.73 -16.92 -4.38
CA GLY A 149 12.34 -18.26 -4.37
C GLY A 149 11.53 -19.30 -3.60
N SER A 150 12.02 -20.55 -3.59
CA SER A 150 11.47 -21.62 -2.76
C SER A 150 11.95 -21.45 -1.33
N PHE A 151 11.02 -21.22 -0.40
CA PHE A 151 11.32 -21.19 1.03
C PHE A 151 11.90 -22.53 1.51
N LEU A 152 11.45 -23.64 0.88
CA LEU A 152 11.99 -24.96 1.17
C LEU A 152 13.46 -25.04 0.78
N ASP A 153 13.85 -24.58 -0.39
CA ASP A 153 15.24 -24.63 -0.87
C ASP A 153 16.13 -23.74 0.00
N SER A 154 15.62 -22.57 0.39
CA SER A 154 16.32 -21.64 1.30
C SER A 154 16.53 -22.27 2.68
N LEU A 155 15.51 -22.95 3.22
CA LEU A 155 15.58 -23.65 4.50
C LEU A 155 16.51 -24.88 4.42
N VAL A 156 16.46 -25.63 3.33
CA VAL A 156 17.32 -26.80 3.06
C VAL A 156 18.79 -26.36 2.99
N GLY A 157 19.08 -25.29 2.26
CA GLY A 157 20.41 -24.67 2.23
C GLY A 157 20.85 -24.12 3.59
N ALA A 158 19.95 -23.47 4.33
CA ALA A 158 20.22 -22.98 5.70
C ALA A 158 20.58 -24.10 6.68
N LEU A 159 19.99 -25.28 6.48
CA LEU A 159 20.23 -26.47 7.30
C LEU A 159 21.47 -27.26 6.84
N GLY A 160 22.13 -26.84 5.75
CA GLY A 160 23.30 -27.51 5.18
C GLY A 160 22.97 -28.87 4.58
N VAL A 161 21.74 -29.07 4.11
CA VAL A 161 21.30 -30.32 3.48
C VAL A 161 21.50 -30.20 1.97
N ASP A 162 22.57 -30.77 1.43
CA ASP A 162 22.80 -30.82 -0.02
C ASP A 162 21.95 -31.91 -0.66
N ASP A 163 21.29 -31.56 -1.78
CA ASP A 163 20.47 -32.39 -2.68
C ASP A 163 19.60 -33.48 -2.03
N LEU A 164 18.28 -33.26 -2.08
CA LEU A 164 17.32 -34.32 -1.78
C LEU A 164 17.59 -35.52 -2.71
N PRO A 165 17.85 -36.72 -2.18
CA PRO A 165 18.22 -37.86 -3.03
C PRO A 165 17.12 -38.15 -4.05
N GLU A 166 17.48 -38.04 -5.34
CA GLU A 166 16.55 -38.29 -6.47
C GLU A 166 16.09 -39.76 -6.55
N HIS A 167 16.80 -40.66 -5.86
CA HIS A 167 16.51 -42.09 -5.79
C HIS A 167 16.53 -42.59 -4.34
N ASP A 168 15.61 -43.52 -4.06
CA ASP A 168 15.42 -44.13 -2.74
C ASP A 168 16.69 -44.89 -2.34
N SER A 169 17.50 -44.26 -1.49
CA SER A 169 18.76 -44.82 -1.00
C SER A 169 18.46 -45.74 0.19
N PRO A 170 19.10 -46.93 0.30
CA PRO A 170 18.89 -47.82 1.45
C PRO A 170 19.16 -47.09 2.78
N PHE A 171 18.35 -47.37 3.79
CA PHE A 171 18.49 -46.75 5.10
C PHE A 171 19.87 -47.05 5.72
N ASP A 172 20.69 -46.02 5.89
CA ASP A 172 21.97 -46.07 6.60
C ASP A 172 21.84 -45.40 7.98
N PRO A 173 21.91 -46.18 9.08
CA PRO A 173 21.83 -45.65 10.43
C PRO A 173 22.93 -44.65 10.79
N GLU A 174 24.15 -44.79 10.25
CA GLU A 174 25.26 -43.89 10.55
C GLU A 174 25.08 -42.55 9.83
N ALA A 175 24.69 -42.58 8.56
CA ALA A 175 24.35 -41.38 7.80
C ALA A 175 23.14 -40.63 8.42
N PHE A 176 22.12 -41.36 8.88
CA PHE A 176 20.96 -40.76 9.56
C PHE A 176 21.35 -40.04 10.86
N LEU A 177 22.24 -40.64 11.67
CA LEU A 177 22.72 -40.02 12.91
C LEU A 177 23.66 -38.83 12.66
N ALA A 178 24.46 -38.88 11.59
CA ALA A 178 25.32 -37.76 11.17
C ALA A 178 24.48 -36.57 10.70
N ALA A 179 23.54 -36.80 9.78
CA ALA A 179 22.62 -35.77 9.30
C ALA A 179 21.78 -35.17 10.45
N GLY A 180 21.32 -36.00 11.39
CA GLY A 180 20.60 -35.53 12.57
C GLY A 180 21.43 -34.61 13.48
N LYS A 181 22.75 -34.83 13.57
CA LYS A 181 23.66 -33.94 14.31
C LYS A 181 23.95 -32.64 13.56
N GLU A 182 24.16 -32.70 12.25
CA GLU A 182 24.40 -31.54 11.39
C GLU A 182 23.18 -30.61 11.34
N VAL A 183 21.99 -31.16 11.11
CA VAL A 183 20.72 -30.42 11.16
C VAL A 183 20.50 -29.80 12.53
N ASN A 184 20.85 -30.50 13.62
CA ASN A 184 20.73 -29.96 14.98
C ASN A 184 21.72 -28.81 15.24
N GLN A 185 22.94 -28.90 14.72
CA GLN A 185 23.92 -27.81 14.77
C GLN A 185 23.46 -26.60 13.96
N ALA A 186 22.99 -26.80 12.73
CA ALA A 186 22.45 -25.72 11.90
C ALA A 186 21.22 -25.05 12.55
N ARG A 187 20.33 -25.83 13.17
CA ARG A 187 19.22 -25.29 13.98
C ARG A 187 19.69 -24.47 15.18
N GLN A 188 20.75 -24.91 15.87
CA GLN A 188 21.34 -24.15 16.97
C GLN A 188 21.93 -22.83 16.47
N GLU A 189 22.61 -22.79 15.32
CA GLU A 189 23.11 -21.56 14.70
C GLU A 189 21.98 -20.61 14.28
N LEU A 190 20.90 -21.13 13.69
CA LEU A 190 19.69 -20.36 13.38
C LEU A 190 19.04 -19.77 14.64
N THR A 191 19.05 -20.53 15.75
CA THR A 191 18.50 -20.12 17.05
C THR A 191 19.32 -19.01 17.74
N LYS A 192 20.57 -18.78 17.32
CA LYS A 192 21.39 -17.67 17.86
C LYS A 192 20.85 -16.28 17.49
N GLY A 193 19.81 -16.19 16.65
CA GLY A 193 19.02 -14.97 16.45
C GLY A 193 19.79 -13.83 15.77
N ARG A 194 20.79 -14.17 14.93
CA ARG A 194 21.54 -13.17 14.16
C ARG A 194 20.68 -12.57 13.05
N LEU A 195 20.91 -11.31 12.70
CA LEU A 195 20.20 -10.64 11.61
C LEU A 195 20.47 -11.32 10.25
N SER A 196 21.68 -11.83 10.05
CA SER A 196 22.03 -12.69 8.93
C SER A 196 21.15 -13.94 8.79
N ASN A 197 20.65 -14.51 9.89
CA ASN A 197 19.73 -15.67 9.86
C ASN A 197 18.37 -15.31 9.25
N LEU A 198 17.90 -14.06 9.42
CA LEU A 198 16.65 -13.62 8.81
C LEU A 198 16.79 -13.50 7.28
N LYS A 199 17.94 -13.02 6.80
CA LYS A 199 18.25 -13.01 5.35
C LYS A 199 18.26 -14.43 4.77
N ILE A 200 18.81 -15.39 5.48
CA ILE A 200 18.82 -16.82 5.08
C ILE A 200 17.39 -17.38 4.97
N LEU A 201 16.47 -16.92 5.81
CA LEU A 201 15.05 -17.28 5.75
C LEU A 201 14.26 -16.50 4.68
N GLY A 202 14.95 -15.76 3.80
CA GLY A 202 14.33 -14.98 2.74
C GLY A 202 13.71 -13.66 3.20
N ILE A 203 14.00 -13.19 4.43
CA ILE A 203 13.53 -11.89 4.92
C ILE A 203 14.56 -10.82 4.52
N ASP A 204 14.19 -9.99 3.55
CA ASP A 204 15.00 -8.87 3.09
C ASP A 204 14.78 -7.63 3.97
N LEU A 205 15.63 -7.50 5.00
CA LEU A 205 15.59 -6.38 5.95
C LEU A 205 15.88 -5.02 5.29
N THR A 206 16.66 -4.99 4.21
CA THR A 206 16.98 -3.76 3.45
C THR A 206 15.70 -3.24 2.82
N ARG A 207 14.97 -4.08 2.06
CA ARG A 207 13.68 -3.70 1.48
C ARG A 207 12.64 -3.34 2.54
N MET A 208 12.58 -4.11 3.62
CA MET A 208 11.63 -3.87 4.70
C MET A 208 11.84 -2.49 5.34
N LEU A 209 13.08 -2.18 5.75
CA LEU A 209 13.39 -0.90 6.36
C LEU A 209 13.18 0.25 5.39
N ARG A 210 13.51 0.08 4.11
CA ARG A 210 13.21 1.08 3.07
C ARG A 210 11.71 1.34 2.91
N GLN A 211 10.88 0.29 2.93
CA GLN A 211 9.42 0.44 2.86
C GLN A 211 8.86 1.18 4.08
N VAL A 212 9.36 0.84 5.29
CA VAL A 212 9.01 1.55 6.52
C VAL A 212 9.44 3.02 6.44
N GLY A 213 10.66 3.27 5.97
CA GLY A 213 11.18 4.63 5.74
C GLY A 213 10.28 5.42 4.79
N ASN A 214 10.00 4.88 3.60
CA ASN A 214 9.10 5.49 2.62
C ASN A 214 7.74 5.84 3.23
N ARG A 215 7.21 4.96 4.06
CA ARG A 215 5.93 5.14 4.73
C ARG A 215 5.96 6.30 5.73
N VAL A 216 7.02 6.40 6.53
CA VAL A 216 7.26 7.52 7.45
C VAL A 216 7.44 8.82 6.66
N GLY A 217 8.18 8.78 5.55
CA GLY A 217 8.35 9.91 4.63
C GLY A 217 7.02 10.42 4.07
N HIS A 218 6.13 9.53 3.63
CA HIS A 218 4.78 9.88 3.19
C HIS A 218 4.00 10.62 4.29
N GLU A 219 4.10 10.15 5.54
CA GLU A 219 3.41 10.77 6.68
C GLU A 219 4.00 12.12 7.05
N LEU A 220 5.33 12.26 7.00
CA LEU A 220 6.01 13.53 7.19
C LEU A 220 5.51 14.55 6.17
N ALA A 221 5.57 14.21 4.87
CA ALA A 221 5.11 15.09 3.81
C ALA A 221 3.62 15.45 3.95
N PHE A 222 2.80 14.48 4.37
CA PHE A 222 1.40 14.71 4.64
C PHE A 222 1.18 15.66 5.84
N SER A 223 1.99 15.56 6.89
CA SER A 223 1.92 16.47 8.05
C SER A 223 2.26 17.92 7.65
N LEU A 224 3.19 18.09 6.71
CA LEU A 224 3.66 19.36 6.17
C LEU A 224 2.82 19.88 4.99
N ARG A 225 1.69 19.23 4.66
CA ARG A 225 0.88 19.56 3.47
C ARG A 225 0.30 20.98 3.46
N SER A 226 0.26 21.66 4.60
CA SER A 226 -0.18 23.06 4.69
C SER A 226 0.83 24.04 4.08
N ILE A 227 2.08 23.61 3.86
CA ILE A 227 3.12 24.42 3.26
C ILE A 227 2.96 24.38 1.74
N GLU A 228 2.58 25.51 1.15
CA GLU A 228 2.35 25.62 -0.30
C GLU A 228 3.66 25.75 -1.08
N ASN A 229 4.68 26.41 -0.52
CA ASN A 229 5.95 26.64 -1.19
C ASN A 229 6.87 25.41 -1.11
N HIS A 230 7.44 24.99 -2.24
CA HIS A 230 8.35 23.84 -2.30
C HIS A 230 9.65 24.04 -1.52
N VAL A 231 10.20 25.25 -1.50
CA VAL A 231 11.43 25.57 -0.76
C VAL A 231 11.16 25.53 0.74
N GLU A 232 10.08 26.18 1.20
CA GLU A 232 9.68 26.17 2.61
C GLU A 232 9.37 24.74 3.11
N PHE A 233 8.81 23.89 2.24
CA PHE A 233 8.62 22.47 2.55
C PHE A 233 9.96 21.73 2.75
N LEU A 234 10.93 22.00 1.88
CA LEU A 234 12.26 21.38 1.97
C LEU A 234 13.00 21.88 3.21
N ASP A 235 12.95 23.18 3.50
CA ASP A 235 13.57 23.77 4.68
C ASP A 235 12.99 23.16 5.97
N GLU A 236 11.67 23.06 6.08
CA GLU A 236 11.04 22.41 7.23
C GLU A 236 11.44 20.93 7.35
N MET A 237 11.46 20.18 6.24
CA MET A 237 11.93 18.79 6.24
C MET A 237 13.38 18.66 6.71
N MET A 238 14.26 19.60 6.32
CA MET A 238 15.66 19.65 6.74
C MET A 238 15.79 19.95 8.24
N ASP A 239 15.00 20.89 8.76
CA ASP A 239 14.96 21.21 10.19
C ASP A 239 14.53 19.99 11.02
N TRP A 240 13.50 19.25 10.58
CA TRP A 240 13.08 18.00 11.22
C TRP A 240 14.19 16.93 11.19
N TRP A 241 14.91 16.83 10.08
CA TRP A 241 16.00 15.87 9.90
C TRP A 241 17.15 16.13 10.88
N GLU A 242 17.59 17.39 10.98
CA GLU A 242 18.65 17.79 11.90
C GLU A 242 18.19 17.70 13.36
N PHE A 243 16.95 18.11 13.67
CA PHE A 243 16.38 18.01 15.01
C PHE A 243 16.28 16.55 15.51
N ALA A 244 15.97 15.62 14.61
CA ALA A 244 15.92 14.19 14.93
C ALA A 244 17.32 13.56 15.09
N GLY A 245 18.39 14.26 14.73
CA GLY A 245 19.75 13.74 14.77
C GLY A 245 19.99 12.60 13.78
N LEU A 246 19.38 12.69 12.60
CA LEU A 246 19.52 11.68 11.53
C LEU A 246 20.65 12.01 10.55
N GLY A 247 21.27 13.18 10.69
CA GLY A 247 22.37 13.66 9.88
C GLY A 247 22.08 15.06 9.34
N ARG A 248 22.56 15.34 8.13
CA ARG A 248 22.44 16.66 7.49
C ARG A 248 21.88 16.54 6.09
N LEU A 249 20.93 17.42 5.78
CA LEU A 249 20.40 17.60 4.45
C LEU A 249 20.78 18.98 3.97
N GLU A 250 21.36 19.05 2.78
CA GLU A 250 21.68 20.32 2.11
C GLU A 250 21.05 20.30 0.73
N TYR A 251 20.68 21.45 0.18
CA TYR A 251 20.31 21.55 -1.23
C TYR A 251 21.42 22.22 -2.02
N GLY A 252 21.72 21.66 -3.18
CA GLY A 252 22.73 22.14 -4.11
C GLY A 252 22.15 22.36 -5.50
N ILE A 253 22.88 23.11 -6.32
CA ILE A 253 22.57 23.30 -7.74
C ILE A 253 23.85 23.02 -8.53
N ASP A 254 24.02 21.78 -9.02
CA ASP A 254 25.06 21.45 -9.99
C ASP A 254 24.83 20.07 -10.67
N PRO A 255 24.52 19.96 -11.98
CA PRO A 255 23.93 20.96 -12.87
C PRO A 255 22.40 21.11 -12.71
N VAL A 256 21.79 20.36 -11.78
CA VAL A 256 20.36 20.32 -11.49
C VAL A 256 20.15 20.57 -10.00
N PHE A 257 19.00 21.14 -9.61
CA PHE A 257 18.61 21.25 -8.20
C PHE A 257 18.53 19.86 -7.57
N HIS A 258 19.24 19.65 -6.46
CA HIS A 258 19.26 18.37 -5.77
C HIS A 258 19.31 18.55 -4.26
N VAL A 259 18.77 17.55 -3.54
CA VAL A 259 18.95 17.40 -2.10
C VAL A 259 20.10 16.41 -1.88
N GLN A 260 21.16 16.88 -1.24
CA GLN A 260 22.31 16.10 -0.80
C GLN A 260 22.04 15.52 0.58
N VAL A 261 22.30 14.22 0.72
CA VAL A 261 22.02 13.46 1.94
C VAL A 261 23.31 13.07 2.62
N GLY A 262 23.50 13.58 3.84
CA GLY A 262 24.47 13.10 4.80
C GLY A 262 23.79 12.35 5.94
N LEU A 263 24.26 11.13 6.24
CA LEU A 263 23.74 10.31 7.33
C LEU A 263 24.73 10.17 8.47
N ASP A 264 24.23 10.19 9.70
CA ASP A 264 25.02 9.83 10.88
C ASP A 264 25.32 8.32 10.95
N HIS A 265 24.48 7.49 10.31
CA HIS A 265 24.67 6.05 10.18
C HIS A 265 24.98 5.68 8.72
N PRO A 266 26.24 5.72 8.28
CA PRO A 266 26.60 5.37 6.91
C PRO A 266 26.42 3.88 6.62
N PRO A 267 26.33 3.49 5.34
CA PRO A 267 26.25 2.09 4.92
C PRO A 267 27.36 1.23 5.51
N SER A 268 27.00 0.01 5.93
CA SER A 268 27.93 -0.99 6.46
C SER A 268 27.81 -2.28 5.66
N ASP A 269 28.97 -2.91 5.39
CA ASP A 269 29.04 -4.23 4.75
C ASP A 269 28.82 -5.39 5.73
N ASP A 270 28.71 -5.11 7.04
CA ASP A 270 28.50 -6.14 8.05
C ASP A 270 27.06 -6.71 7.94
N PRO A 271 26.89 -8.00 7.64
CA PRO A 271 25.57 -8.61 7.46
C PRO A 271 24.76 -8.69 8.75
N ASP A 272 25.39 -8.54 9.92
CA ASP A 272 24.76 -8.53 11.23
C ASP A 272 24.47 -7.10 11.74
N VAL A 273 24.78 -6.06 10.96
CA VAL A 273 24.34 -4.69 11.22
C VAL A 273 22.97 -4.46 10.58
N LEU A 274 22.04 -3.90 11.35
CA LEU A 274 20.72 -3.53 10.85
C LEU A 274 20.87 -2.36 9.85
N PRO A 275 20.32 -2.45 8.62
CA PRO A 275 20.53 -1.43 7.59
C PRO A 275 19.65 -0.19 7.81
N MET A 276 19.93 0.54 8.90
CA MET A 276 19.20 1.75 9.29
C MET A 276 19.29 2.85 8.22
N TRP A 277 20.40 2.90 7.49
CA TRP A 277 20.58 3.82 6.37
C TRP A 277 19.50 3.66 5.28
N GLU A 278 18.94 2.46 5.09
CA GLU A 278 17.82 2.25 4.15
C GLU A 278 16.51 2.82 4.66
N LEU A 279 16.29 2.77 5.98
CA LEU A 279 15.14 3.43 6.60
C LEU A 279 15.28 4.94 6.43
N ASP A 280 16.45 5.48 6.77
CA ASP A 280 16.72 6.91 6.73
C ASP A 280 16.60 7.45 5.29
N ASP A 281 17.24 6.78 4.31
CA ASP A 281 17.10 7.09 2.88
C ASP A 281 15.64 6.97 2.40
N GLY A 282 14.94 5.93 2.88
CA GLY A 282 13.53 5.72 2.58
C GLY A 282 12.64 6.87 3.07
N ILE A 283 12.90 7.45 4.24
CA ILE A 283 12.14 8.61 4.76
C ILE A 283 12.24 9.78 3.78
N ILE A 284 13.45 10.07 3.31
CA ILE A 284 13.72 11.17 2.38
C ILE A 284 13.04 10.89 1.03
N GLU A 285 13.21 9.68 0.49
CA GLU A 285 12.56 9.25 -0.74
C GLU A 285 11.04 9.40 -0.67
N GLY A 286 10.41 8.87 0.38
CA GLY A 286 8.96 8.94 0.56
C GLY A 286 8.47 10.38 0.66
N ALA A 287 9.13 11.22 1.46
CA ALA A 287 8.73 12.62 1.61
C ALA A 287 8.78 13.38 0.27
N LEU A 288 9.86 13.21 -0.49
CA LEU A 288 10.03 13.85 -1.80
C LEU A 288 9.04 13.31 -2.85
N MET A 289 8.83 12.00 -2.93
CA MET A 289 7.89 11.40 -3.88
C MET A 289 6.43 11.78 -3.61
N THR A 290 6.09 12.01 -2.34
CA THR A 290 4.75 12.51 -1.96
C THR A 290 4.56 13.96 -2.36
N ARG A 291 5.59 14.80 -2.17
CA ARG A 291 5.55 16.22 -2.53
C ARG A 291 5.60 16.43 -4.05
N PHE A 292 6.35 15.59 -4.76
CA PHE A 292 6.60 15.65 -6.20
C PHE A 292 6.21 14.31 -6.85
N PRO A 293 4.90 14.07 -7.05
CA PRO A 293 4.42 12.82 -7.62
C PRO A 293 4.89 12.64 -9.07
N LYS A 294 5.06 11.38 -9.50
CA LYS A 294 5.61 11.02 -10.83
C LYS A 294 4.79 11.56 -12.01
N ASP A 295 3.50 11.77 -11.84
CA ASP A 295 2.59 12.34 -12.85
C ASP A 295 2.58 13.88 -12.85
N GLY A 296 3.36 14.50 -11.96
CA GLY A 296 3.51 15.95 -11.89
C GLY A 296 4.56 16.49 -12.86
N ASN A 297 4.66 17.82 -12.89
CA ASN A 297 5.67 18.53 -13.67
C ASN A 297 7.09 18.40 -13.09
N VAL A 298 7.28 17.61 -12.03
CA VAL A 298 8.55 17.46 -11.31
C VAL A 298 8.86 15.99 -11.13
N ASN A 299 10.03 15.57 -11.60
CA ASN A 299 10.54 14.21 -11.48
C ASN A 299 11.66 14.16 -10.45
N VAL A 300 11.55 13.26 -9.47
CA VAL A 300 12.60 13.02 -8.47
C VAL A 300 13.39 11.78 -8.87
N ARG A 301 14.72 11.89 -8.94
CA ARG A 301 15.62 10.77 -9.22
C ARG A 301 16.74 10.71 -8.19
N ARG A 302 16.98 9.51 -7.67
CA ARG A 302 18.06 9.23 -6.73
C ARG A 302 19.33 8.85 -7.48
N PHE A 303 20.46 9.44 -7.09
CA PHE A 303 21.81 9.13 -7.56
C PHE A 303 22.72 8.90 -6.36
N ASP A 304 23.79 8.12 -6.56
CA ASP A 304 24.85 8.02 -5.56
C ASP A 304 25.66 9.32 -5.53
N GLY A 305 26.04 9.76 -4.33
CA GLY A 305 26.86 10.94 -4.11
C GLY A 305 28.35 10.65 -4.29
N THR A 306 29.20 11.45 -3.64
CA THR A 306 30.65 11.26 -3.67
C THR A 306 31.15 10.15 -2.74
N GLY A 307 30.27 9.59 -1.90
CA GLY A 307 30.62 8.57 -0.90
C GLY A 307 31.24 9.16 0.37
N ASN A 308 31.25 10.49 0.51
CA ASN A 308 31.56 11.15 1.75
C ASN A 308 30.38 11.01 2.73
N PRO A 309 30.60 11.02 4.06
CA PRO A 309 29.52 10.93 5.05
C PRO A 309 28.43 11.99 4.88
N ASP A 310 28.82 13.17 4.41
CA ASP A 310 27.93 14.31 4.17
C ASP A 310 27.31 14.32 2.75
N ASP A 311 27.67 13.38 1.87
CA ASP A 311 27.24 13.29 0.46
C ASP A 311 27.17 11.83 0.00
N LEU A 312 26.31 11.07 0.68
CA LEU A 312 26.09 9.66 0.39
C LEU A 312 25.19 9.50 -0.83
N TRP A 313 24.09 10.26 -0.90
CA TRP A 313 23.13 10.23 -1.99
C TRP A 313 22.65 11.62 -2.37
N ARG A 314 22.17 11.73 -3.61
CA ARG A 314 21.64 12.95 -4.19
C ARG A 314 20.29 12.71 -4.83
N TYR A 315 19.28 13.43 -4.38
CA TYR A 315 17.94 13.42 -4.97
C TYR A 315 17.81 14.60 -5.92
N HIS A 316 17.93 14.35 -7.22
CA HIS A 316 17.75 15.35 -8.26
C HIS A 316 16.26 15.62 -8.46
N ILE A 317 15.87 16.90 -8.41
CA ILE A 317 14.51 17.37 -8.64
C ILE A 317 14.48 18.06 -10.01
N ILE A 318 13.97 17.36 -11.01
CA ILE A 318 13.97 17.80 -12.42
C ILE A 318 12.58 18.33 -12.76
N MET A 319 12.49 19.62 -13.11
CA MET A 319 11.25 20.18 -13.64
C MET A 319 11.13 19.84 -15.13
N ASN A 320 10.03 19.19 -15.52
CA ASN A 320 9.70 18.94 -16.91
C ASN A 320 9.20 20.27 -17.51
N ASN A 321 10.07 20.98 -18.22
CA ASN A 321 9.66 22.13 -19.02
C ASN A 321 8.92 21.64 -20.28
N GLU A 322 7.59 21.69 -20.29
CA GLU A 322 6.83 21.80 -21.54
C GLU A 322 6.72 23.27 -21.94
N GLU A 323 7.60 23.70 -22.85
CA GLU A 323 7.35 24.65 -23.94
C GLU A 323 8.65 24.83 -24.74
N GLN A 324 8.89 23.94 -25.72
CA GLN A 324 9.69 24.33 -26.88
C GLN A 324 8.81 25.21 -27.77
N PRO A 325 9.11 26.50 -27.97
CA PRO A 325 8.40 27.28 -28.98
C PRO A 325 8.70 26.65 -30.34
N ALA A 326 7.65 26.34 -31.08
CA ALA A 326 7.75 25.88 -32.46
C ALA A 326 8.69 26.83 -33.25
N GLU A 327 9.70 26.25 -33.90
CA GLU A 327 10.53 26.98 -34.84
C GLU A 327 9.63 27.66 -35.89
N PRO A 328 9.85 28.94 -36.21
CA PRO A 328 9.13 29.56 -37.30
C PRO A 328 9.61 28.92 -38.59
N SER A 329 8.70 28.22 -39.28
CA SER A 329 8.91 27.77 -40.65
C SER A 329 9.19 28.98 -41.53
N ALA A 330 10.42 29.03 -42.06
CA ALA A 330 10.82 29.94 -43.13
C ALA A 330 10.46 29.38 -44.50
#